data_AF-A0A2H9VTK9-F1
#
_entry.id   AF-A0A2H9VTK9-F1
#
_cell.length_a   1.000
_cell.length_b   1.000
_cell.length_c   1.000
_cell.angle_alpha   90.00
_cell.angle_beta   90.00
_cell.angle_gamma   90.00
#
_symmetry.space_group_name_H-M   'P 1'
#
loop_
_entity.id
_entity.type
_entity.pdbx_description
1 polymer ?
#
loop_
_entity_poly.entity_id
_entity_poly.type
_entity_poly.pdbx_seq_one_letter_code
_entity_poly.pdbx_strand_id
1 'polypeptide(L)'
;MLTISLHIFCEFDSHYALKVKDDGRVAYAYLYEAEDIVGDVWLYNQQQPPQTSFWLPEDMPFLNPKEYLNDSANIAPITNQNQLRCEWTESKDTGLIEAAIYIRDKFVASVAIGDKPGWSVLVSKDGPLALKY
;
A
#
# COMPACT_ATOMS: atom_id res chain seq x y z
N MET A 1 6.49 -4.95 -18.95
CA MET A 1 6.73 -4.66 -17.52
C MET A 1 6.37 -5.89 -16.73
N LEU A 2 7.08 -6.17 -15.64
CA LEU A 2 6.73 -7.25 -14.74
C LEU A 2 5.56 -6.81 -13.88
N THR A 3 4.55 -7.65 -13.76
CA THR A 3 3.45 -7.48 -12.79
C THR A 3 3.69 -8.42 -11.62
N ILE A 4 3.37 -7.96 -10.41
CA ILE A 4 3.46 -8.77 -9.20
C ILE A 4 2.12 -8.70 -8.49
N SER A 5 1.61 -9.86 -8.08
CA SER A 5 0.50 -9.98 -7.16
C SER A 5 0.91 -10.97 -6.09
N LEU A 6 0.85 -10.57 -4.82
CA LEU A 6 1.12 -11.43 -3.67
C LEU A 6 -0.06 -11.35 -2.71
N HIS A 7 -0.44 -12.50 -2.16
CA HIS A 7 -1.48 -12.62 -1.16
C HIS A 7 -0.85 -13.18 0.11
N ILE A 8 -0.92 -12.43 1.21
CA ILE A 8 -0.32 -12.78 2.49
C ILE A 8 -1.45 -12.87 3.52
N PHE A 9 -1.74 -14.06 4.03
CA PHE A 9 -2.75 -14.23 5.07
C PHE A 9 -2.23 -13.73 6.42
N CYS A 10 -3.11 -13.21 7.25
CA CYS A 10 -2.79 -12.91 8.64
C CYS A 10 -2.46 -14.21 9.40
N GLU A 11 -1.38 -14.17 10.18
CA GLU A 11 -0.81 -15.37 10.81
C GLU A 11 -1.63 -15.89 11.99
N PHE A 12 -2.45 -15.03 12.61
CA PHE A 12 -3.27 -15.38 13.77
C PHE A 12 -4.77 -15.30 13.50
N ASP A 13 -5.20 -14.73 12.36
CA ASP A 13 -6.60 -14.73 11.94
C ASP A 13 -6.71 -14.84 10.40
N SER A 14 -6.99 -16.05 9.91
CA SER A 14 -7.09 -16.33 8.48
C SER A 14 -8.26 -15.63 7.76
N HIS A 15 -9.16 -14.95 8.49
CA HIS A 15 -10.19 -14.11 7.90
C HIS A 15 -9.57 -12.88 7.22
N TYR A 16 -8.42 -12.41 7.70
CA TYR A 16 -7.74 -11.26 7.15
C TYR A 16 -6.59 -11.65 6.21
N ALA A 17 -6.42 -10.85 5.17
CA ALA A 17 -5.27 -11.00 4.28
C ALA A 17 -4.87 -9.68 3.64
N LEU A 18 -3.58 -9.55 3.34
CA LEU A 18 -3.04 -8.41 2.62
C LEU A 18 -2.73 -8.84 1.19
N LYS A 19 -3.28 -8.11 0.23
CA LYS A 19 -2.97 -8.29 -1.20
C LYS A 19 -2.14 -7.11 -1.69
N VAL A 20 -0.90 -7.39 -2.08
CA VAL A 20 -0.02 -6.41 -2.72
C VAL A 20 -0.06 -6.63 -4.23
N LYS A 21 -0.33 -5.57 -4.99
CA LYS A 21 -0.39 -5.60 -6.45
C LYS A 21 0.46 -4.49 -7.03
N ASP A 22 1.43 -4.85 -7.86
CA ASP A 22 2.14 -3.98 -8.79
C ASP A 22 1.69 -4.34 -10.21
N ASP A 23 1.03 -3.42 -10.89
CA ASP A 23 0.47 -3.62 -12.24
C ASP A 23 1.41 -3.17 -13.37
N GLY A 24 2.66 -2.82 -13.07
CA GLY A 24 3.60 -2.25 -14.03
C GLY A 24 3.55 -0.71 -14.10
N ARG A 25 2.53 -0.10 -13.50
CA ARG A 25 2.33 1.36 -13.48
C ARG A 25 2.37 1.90 -12.06
N VAL A 26 1.70 1.24 -11.14
CA VAL A 26 1.61 1.64 -9.73
C VAL A 26 1.45 0.42 -8.83
N ALA A 27 1.96 0.51 -7.62
CA ALA A 27 1.83 -0.51 -6.59
C ALA A 27 0.89 -0.07 -5.47
N TYR A 28 -0.03 -0.95 -5.09
CA TYR A 28 -0.96 -0.80 -3.98
C TYR A 28 -0.93 -2.02 -3.06
N ALA A 29 -1.31 -1.80 -1.81
CA ALA A 29 -1.71 -2.85 -0.90
C ALA A 29 -3.19 -2.69 -0.53
N TYR A 30 -3.89 -3.81 -0.44
CA TYR A 30 -5.31 -3.88 -0.07
C TYR A 30 -5.45 -4.86 1.09
N LEU A 31 -6.02 -4.38 2.19
CA LEU A 31 -6.41 -5.21 3.32
C LEU A 31 -7.79 -5.79 3.05
N TYR A 32 -7.87 -7.12 3.09
CA TYR A 32 -9.08 -7.90 2.92
C TYR A 32 -9.57 -8.44 4.27
N GLU A 33 -10.89 -8.39 4.45
CA GLU A 33 -11.64 -9.20 5.42
C GLU A 33 -12.54 -10.14 4.60
N ALA A 34 -12.21 -11.43 4.59
CA ALA A 34 -12.73 -12.41 3.66
C ALA A 34 -12.54 -11.97 2.21
N GLU A 35 -13.61 -11.53 1.55
CA GLU A 35 -13.61 -11.11 0.14
C GLU A 35 -13.69 -9.58 -0.03
N ASP A 36 -13.92 -8.83 1.05
CA ASP A 36 -14.14 -7.39 1.01
C ASP A 36 -12.86 -6.60 1.28
N ILE A 37 -12.64 -5.52 0.50
CA ILE A 37 -11.54 -4.58 0.74
C ILE A 37 -11.94 -3.63 1.88
N VAL A 38 -11.35 -3.87 3.05
CA VAL A 38 -11.57 -3.08 4.27
C VAL A 38 -10.51 -2.01 4.50
N GLY A 39 -9.41 -2.02 3.74
CA GLY A 39 -8.47 -0.91 3.69
C GLY A 39 -7.59 -0.92 2.44
N ASP A 40 -7.04 0.23 2.08
CA ASP A 40 -6.12 0.37 0.95
C ASP A 40 -5.01 1.39 1.22
N VAL A 41 -3.85 1.19 0.61
CA VAL A 41 -2.75 2.16 0.67
C VAL A 41 -1.89 2.10 -0.59
N TRP A 42 -1.53 3.27 -1.10
CA TRP A 42 -0.55 3.40 -2.18
C TRP A 42 0.87 3.09 -1.67
N LEU A 43 1.63 2.30 -2.44
CA LEU A 43 3.01 1.95 -2.12
C LEU A 43 3.99 2.82 -2.90
N TYR A 44 3.97 2.76 -4.23
CA TYR A 44 4.83 3.58 -5.07
C TYR A 44 4.29 3.68 -6.50
N ASN A 45 4.69 4.72 -7.23
CA ASN A 45 4.50 4.77 -8.68
C ASN A 45 5.69 4.10 -9.36
N GLN A 46 5.42 3.27 -10.36
CA GLN A 46 6.45 2.77 -11.27
C GLN A 46 6.59 3.69 -12.50
N GLN A 47 5.50 4.31 -12.92
CA GLN A 47 5.48 5.33 -13.97
C GLN A 47 5.67 6.74 -13.40
N GLN A 48 5.90 7.70 -14.30
CA GLN A 48 6.08 9.10 -13.92
C GLN A 48 4.82 9.61 -13.19
N PRO A 49 4.96 10.28 -12.02
CA PRO A 49 3.82 10.81 -11.30
C PRO A 49 3.10 11.89 -12.12
N PRO A 50 1.75 11.91 -12.10
CA PRO A 50 1.00 13.01 -12.70
C PRO A 50 1.31 14.32 -11.97
N GLN A 51 1.22 15.43 -12.69
CA GLN A 51 1.45 16.77 -12.12
C GLN A 51 0.26 17.27 -11.30
N THR A 52 -0.94 16.76 -11.57
CA THR A 52 -2.19 17.18 -10.92
C THR A 52 -2.94 15.99 -10.36
N SER A 53 -3.71 16.22 -9.30
CA SER A 53 -4.62 15.25 -8.68
C SER A 53 -5.98 15.20 -9.38
N PHE A 54 -5.98 15.07 -10.72
CA PHE A 54 -7.21 14.88 -11.49
C PHE A 54 -7.21 13.46 -12.05
N TRP A 55 -8.14 12.64 -11.57
CA TRP A 55 -8.32 11.26 -12.00
C TRP A 55 -9.73 11.06 -12.53
N LEU A 56 -9.82 10.28 -13.59
CA LEU A 56 -11.06 9.72 -14.07
C LEU A 56 -11.21 8.29 -13.52
N PRO A 57 -12.42 7.77 -13.27
CA PRO A 57 -12.62 6.42 -12.74
C PRO A 57 -11.86 5.32 -13.50
N GLU A 58 -11.73 5.46 -14.83
CA GLU A 58 -10.97 4.55 -15.69
C GLU A 58 -9.45 4.55 -15.43
N ASP A 59 -8.90 5.54 -14.72
CA ASP A 59 -7.48 5.63 -14.40
C ASP A 59 -7.08 4.71 -13.24
N MET A 60 -8.02 3.98 -12.61
CA MET A 60 -7.74 3.09 -11.49
C MET A 60 -6.84 1.90 -11.90
N PRO A 61 -5.87 1.50 -11.05
CA PRO A 61 -5.47 2.14 -9.79
C PRO A 61 -4.68 3.45 -10.00
N PHE A 62 -4.93 4.48 -9.20
CA PHE A 62 -4.38 5.82 -9.47
C PHE A 62 -2.88 5.95 -9.17
N LEU A 63 -2.14 6.75 -9.97
CA LEU A 63 -0.79 7.17 -9.59
C LEU A 63 -0.86 8.30 -8.58
N ASN A 64 0.03 8.28 -7.59
CA ASN A 64 0.15 9.38 -6.64
C ASN A 64 0.81 10.62 -7.28
N PRO A 65 0.20 11.81 -7.25
CA PRO A 65 0.72 12.99 -7.94
C PRO A 65 1.99 13.48 -7.29
N LYS A 66 2.82 14.17 -8.08
CA LYS A 66 4.16 14.59 -7.67
C LYS A 66 4.15 15.41 -6.37
N GLU A 67 3.13 16.24 -6.16
CA GLU A 67 3.03 17.11 -4.99
C GLU A 67 2.91 16.38 -3.64
N TYR A 68 2.52 15.09 -3.63
CA TYR A 68 2.39 14.28 -2.42
C TYR A 68 3.61 13.39 -2.20
N LEU A 69 4.46 13.21 -3.20
CA LEU A 69 5.62 12.32 -3.08
C LEU A 69 6.70 12.95 -2.18
N ASN A 70 7.42 12.09 -1.45
CA ASN A 70 8.64 12.47 -0.78
C ASN A 70 9.84 12.26 -1.73
N ASP A 71 10.34 13.35 -2.34
CA ASP A 71 11.46 13.30 -3.29
C ASP A 71 12.77 12.74 -2.67
N SER A 72 12.90 12.75 -1.34
CA SER A 72 14.04 12.17 -0.63
C SER A 72 13.88 10.66 -0.38
N ALA A 73 12.65 10.13 -0.49
CA ALA A 73 12.37 8.73 -0.30
C ALA A 73 12.69 7.95 -1.58
N ASN A 74 13.68 7.08 -1.51
CA ASN A 74 14.07 6.24 -2.64
C ASN A 74 13.54 4.82 -2.44
N ILE A 75 12.58 4.41 -3.27
CA ILE A 75 12.11 3.04 -3.36
C ILE A 75 12.21 2.56 -4.81
N ALA A 76 12.93 1.45 -5.02
CA ALA A 76 12.89 0.77 -6.31
C ALA A 76 11.64 -0.12 -6.39
N PRO A 77 10.99 -0.23 -7.55
CA PRO A 77 9.90 -1.18 -7.74
C PRO A 77 10.29 -2.60 -7.34
N ILE A 78 9.32 -3.38 -6.84
CA ILE A 78 9.56 -4.79 -6.55
C ILE A 78 9.74 -5.58 -7.85
N THR A 79 10.67 -6.53 -7.83
CA THR A 79 10.96 -7.41 -8.98
C THR A 79 10.73 -8.89 -8.67
N ASN A 80 10.44 -9.21 -7.41
CA ASN A 80 10.14 -10.56 -6.94
C ASN A 80 9.29 -10.46 -5.67
N GLN A 81 8.39 -11.41 -5.45
CA GLN A 81 7.56 -11.53 -4.25
C GLN A 81 8.41 -11.66 -2.97
N ASN A 82 9.59 -12.28 -3.01
CA ASN A 82 10.48 -12.41 -1.85
C ASN A 82 11.01 -11.07 -1.31
N GLN A 83 10.80 -9.97 -2.04
CA GLN A 83 11.14 -8.63 -1.57
C GLN A 83 10.05 -8.03 -0.68
N LEU A 84 8.86 -8.65 -0.61
CA LEU A 84 7.75 -8.22 0.22
C LEU A 84 7.71 -9.04 1.51
N ARG A 85 7.48 -8.34 2.61
CA ARG A 85 7.16 -8.94 3.91
C ARG A 85 6.03 -8.13 4.54
N CYS A 86 5.15 -8.82 5.25
CA CYS A 86 4.08 -8.22 6.04
C CYS A 86 4.26 -8.61 7.50
N GLU A 87 4.08 -7.66 8.41
CA GLU A 87 3.91 -7.94 9.83
C GLU A 87 2.49 -7.59 10.23
N TRP A 88 1.87 -8.47 11.02
CA TRP A 88 0.50 -8.33 11.48
C TRP A 88 0.50 -7.95 12.95
N THR A 89 -0.33 -6.97 13.31
CA THR A 89 -0.53 -6.58 14.71
C THR A 89 -2.01 -6.47 15.00
N GLU A 90 -2.39 -6.90 16.20
CA GLU A 90 -3.71 -6.69 16.77
C GLU A 90 -3.59 -5.76 17.99
N SER A 91 -4.33 -4.66 17.98
CA SER A 91 -4.42 -3.77 19.13
C SER A 91 -5.05 -4.48 20.33
N LYS A 92 -4.36 -4.49 21.47
CA LYS A 92 -4.89 -5.12 22.70
C LYS A 92 -6.12 -4.41 23.27
N ASP A 93 -6.26 -3.11 22.99
CA ASP A 93 -7.33 -2.28 23.55
C ASP A 93 -8.59 -2.31 22.67
N THR A 94 -8.41 -2.39 21.35
CA THR A 94 -9.51 -2.26 20.38
C THR A 94 -9.76 -3.50 19.52
N GLY A 95 -8.84 -4.48 19.52
CA GLY A 95 -8.87 -5.61 18.59
C GLY A 95 -8.60 -5.22 17.13
N LEU A 96 -8.16 -3.99 16.87
CA LEU A 96 -7.93 -3.50 15.51
C LEU A 96 -6.76 -4.25 14.87
N ILE A 97 -7.01 -4.83 13.70
CA ILE A 97 -6.00 -5.47 12.85
C ILE A 97 -5.32 -4.42 11.98
N GLU A 98 -3.99 -4.44 12.00
CA GLU A 98 -3.12 -3.62 11.16
C GLU A 98 -2.06 -4.50 10.47
N ALA A 99 -1.78 -4.19 9.21
CA ALA A 99 -0.74 -4.81 8.40
C ALA A 99 0.36 -3.79 8.09
N ALA A 100 1.57 -4.05 8.58
CA ALA A 100 2.78 -3.29 8.24
C ALA A 100 3.48 -3.92 7.03
N ILE A 101 3.75 -3.11 6.01
CA ILE A 101 4.29 -3.53 4.71
C ILE A 101 5.77 -3.15 4.62
N TYR A 102 6.59 -4.16 4.33
CA TYR A 102 8.04 -4.02 4.16
C TYR A 102 8.45 -4.40 2.75
N ILE A 103 9.31 -3.55 2.15
CA ILE A 103 9.96 -3.83 0.87
C ILE A 103 11.47 -3.90 1.10
N ARG A 104 12.07 -5.07 0.86
CA ARG A 104 13.50 -5.35 1.14
C ARG A 104 13.87 -4.95 2.57
N ASP A 105 13.08 -5.43 3.52
CA ASP A 105 13.20 -5.21 4.97
C ASP A 105 13.11 -3.75 5.44
N LYS A 106 12.71 -2.83 4.56
CA LYS A 106 12.40 -1.45 4.93
C LYS A 106 10.90 -1.29 5.08
N PHE A 107 10.46 -0.74 6.20
CA PHE A 107 9.07 -0.32 6.38
C PHE A 107 8.71 0.73 5.33
N VAL A 108 7.56 0.54 4.68
CA VAL A 108 7.09 1.40 3.59
C VAL A 108 5.72 2.00 3.91
N ALA A 109 4.80 1.17 4.38
CA ALA A 109 3.42 1.58 4.61
C ALA A 109 2.77 0.72 5.69
N SER A 110 1.68 1.21 6.26
CA SER A 110 0.77 0.37 7.03
C SER A 110 -0.69 0.65 6.66
N VAL A 111 -1.54 -0.34 6.88
CA VAL A 111 -2.98 -0.28 6.60
C VAL A 111 -3.74 -1.07 7.65
N ALA A 112 -4.72 -0.43 8.28
CA ALA A 112 -5.64 -1.04 9.22
C ALA A 112 -7.07 -1.13 8.66
N ILE A 113 -7.96 -1.83 9.36
CA ILE A 113 -9.38 -1.87 9.02
C ILE A 113 -9.96 -0.45 9.04
N GLY A 114 -10.59 -0.05 7.94
CA GLY A 114 -11.20 1.27 7.75
C GLY A 114 -10.30 2.30 7.05
N ASP A 115 -9.01 2.01 6.89
CA ASP A 115 -8.06 2.93 6.25
C ASP A 115 -8.32 3.04 4.74
N LYS A 116 -8.79 4.21 4.30
CA LYS A 116 -9.04 4.55 2.88
C LYS A 116 -8.67 6.02 2.64
N PRO A 117 -7.38 6.39 2.63
CA PRO A 117 -6.21 5.51 2.52
C PRO A 117 -5.50 5.22 3.86
N GLY A 118 -4.58 4.26 3.84
CA GLY A 118 -3.61 3.99 4.91
C GLY A 118 -2.37 4.91 4.85
N TRP A 119 -1.32 4.52 5.56
CA TRP A 119 -0.17 5.37 5.86
C TRP A 119 1.09 4.97 5.09
N SER A 120 1.91 5.93 4.67
CA SER A 120 3.13 5.69 3.91
C SER A 120 4.27 6.63 4.32
N VAL A 121 5.49 6.09 4.43
CA VAL A 121 6.72 6.91 4.62
C VAL A 121 7.18 7.58 3.32
N LEU A 122 6.57 7.21 2.19
CA LEU A 122 6.97 7.64 0.85
C LEU A 122 6.21 8.90 0.38
N VAL A 123 5.30 9.42 1.19
CA VAL A 123 4.60 10.69 0.96
C VAL A 123 5.16 11.80 1.85
N SER A 124 5.13 13.04 1.39
CA SER A 124 5.66 14.21 2.10
C SER A 124 4.61 14.94 2.95
N LYS A 125 3.32 14.72 2.65
CA LYS A 125 2.11 15.26 3.29
C LYS A 125 0.94 14.30 3.07
N ASP A 126 -0.12 14.46 3.86
CA ASP A 126 -1.35 13.69 3.65
C ASP A 126 -1.91 13.93 2.25
N GLY A 127 -2.34 12.84 1.62
CA GLY A 127 -2.89 12.86 0.29
C GLY A 127 -4.04 11.88 0.12
N PRO A 128 -4.72 11.95 -1.03
CA PRO A 128 -5.90 11.12 -1.30
C PRO A 128 -5.59 9.62 -1.42
N LEU A 129 -4.33 9.22 -1.58
CA LEU A 129 -3.93 7.82 -1.80
C LEU A 129 -3.04 7.24 -0.70
N ALA A 130 -2.52 8.08 0.19
CA ALA A 130 -1.77 7.70 1.38
C ALA A 130 -1.66 8.89 2.34
N LEU A 131 -1.73 8.61 3.64
CA LEU A 131 -1.44 9.54 4.73
C LEU A 131 0.05 9.52 5.07
N LYS A 132 0.56 10.62 5.62
CA LYS A 132 1.97 10.73 5.99
C LYS A 132 2.24 10.04 7.32
N TYR A 133 3.14 9.05 7.30
CA TYR A 133 3.68 8.40 8.50
C TYR A 133 4.69 9.28 9.24
#